data_AF-A0A9D4H8D2-F1
#
_entry.id   AF-A0A9D4H8D2-F1
#
_cell.length_a   1.000
_cell.length_b   1.000
_cell.length_c   1.000
_cell.angle_alpha   90.00
_cell.angle_beta   90.00
_cell.angle_gamma   90.00
#
_symmetry.space_group_name_H-M   'P 1'
#
loop_
_entity.id
_entity.type
_entity.pdbx_description
1 polymer ?
#
loop_
_entity_poly.entity_id
_entity_poly.type
_entity_poly.pdbx_seq_one_letter_code
_entity_poly.pdbx_strand_id
1 'polypeptide(L)'
;MVKHGRVQCLSHPVSEAYLKMKWRAYGAWFHLTNLVIYVIYLALLTALVTTCTFSLDRNVSSNVNITAFQRISVYIVSIFCILNILKEIIQMIQQKKKYFKDMTNLLEWILYTTTLVYIAPFVMSHAMYWQWQAGAIAVFLAWFNCLLFLRRFDFFGIYVVMFLEILRTLLQVLFVFSILLIAFAMAFFTLLNIEDNRAFSSPSQSLLKTAMMMLELDFMASFNDPYTDGDVRTLYFGDVTILLLVVFVLLMPILLMNLLIGLAVGDIASVQKNATLKRLAMQVELHTSLERKLPMRLLNMVDKAEYTYYPNKCSGRFEGLMSRMFTLSDYMNDENVDKSLNHQTHLYEELYKQKMRMREISTALTKQYDMMRLIVQKMEIQTEDDNRDEGDNFEMNNACEKVSKWAPAKHNLLRQKAIVAHWKDSMTDE
;
A
#
# COMPACT_ATOMS: atom_id res chain seq x y z
N MET A 1 -10.55 16.79 -2.76
CA MET A 1 -11.28 15.64 -2.20
C MET A 1 -10.33 14.51 -1.79
N VAL A 2 -9.50 13.97 -2.70
CA VAL A 2 -8.56 12.87 -2.40
C VAL A 2 -7.59 13.20 -1.26
N LYS A 3 -6.95 14.38 -1.29
CA LYS A 3 -6.02 14.84 -0.22
C LYS A 3 -6.64 14.90 1.18
N HIS A 4 -7.96 15.05 1.27
CA HIS A 4 -8.68 15.16 2.55
C HIS A 4 -9.42 13.86 2.92
N GLY A 5 -9.21 12.75 2.19
CA GLY A 5 -9.83 11.46 2.50
C GLY A 5 -11.36 11.44 2.43
N ARG A 6 -11.99 12.39 1.71
CA ARG A 6 -13.45 12.55 1.66
C ARG A 6 -14.09 11.54 0.70
N VAL A 7 -14.15 10.26 1.09
CA VAL A 7 -14.66 9.16 0.25
C VAL A 7 -16.08 9.43 -0.23
N GLN A 8 -16.97 9.85 0.66
CA GLN A 8 -18.39 10.10 0.36
C GLN A 8 -18.60 11.15 -0.74
N CYS A 9 -17.74 12.17 -0.82
CA CYS A 9 -17.83 13.17 -1.88
C CYS A 9 -17.32 12.61 -3.23
N LEU A 10 -16.31 11.75 -3.19
CA LEU A 10 -15.74 11.10 -4.37
C LEU A 10 -16.65 10.00 -4.94
N SER A 11 -17.36 9.29 -4.07
CA SER A 11 -18.37 8.29 -4.43
C SER A 11 -19.74 8.90 -4.76
N HIS A 12 -19.87 10.23 -4.73
CA HIS A 12 -21.11 10.87 -5.12
C HIS A 12 -21.37 10.62 -6.62
N PRO A 13 -22.62 10.29 -7.03
CA PRO A 13 -22.94 9.94 -8.41
C PRO A 13 -22.47 10.97 -9.45
N VAL A 14 -22.48 12.25 -9.09
CA VAL A 14 -21.98 13.34 -9.96
C VAL A 14 -20.46 13.26 -10.15
N SER A 15 -19.68 13.02 -9.09
CA SER A 15 -18.22 12.89 -9.18
C SER A 15 -17.81 11.63 -9.93
N GLU A 16 -18.53 10.54 -9.74
CA GLU A 16 -18.32 9.31 -10.48
C GLU A 16 -18.68 9.45 -11.96
N ALA A 17 -19.84 10.06 -12.27
CA ALA A 17 -20.24 10.34 -13.65
C ALA A 17 -19.24 11.27 -14.35
N TYR A 18 -18.70 12.27 -13.65
CA TYR A 18 -17.66 13.16 -14.17
C TYR A 18 -16.37 12.41 -14.52
N LEU A 19 -15.91 11.51 -13.63
CA LEU A 19 -14.74 10.65 -13.90
C LEU A 19 -15.00 9.70 -15.07
N LYS A 20 -16.17 9.05 -15.12
CA LYS A 20 -16.57 8.18 -16.23
C LYS A 20 -16.64 8.93 -17.57
N MET A 21 -17.14 10.17 -17.56
CA MET A 21 -17.17 11.04 -18.73
C MET A 21 -15.74 11.33 -19.23
N LYS A 22 -14.85 11.80 -18.35
CA LYS A 22 -13.45 12.10 -18.72
C LYS A 22 -12.69 10.85 -19.20
N TRP A 23 -12.94 9.71 -18.56
CA TRP A 23 -12.37 8.43 -18.97
C TRP A 23 -12.79 8.04 -20.38
N ARG A 24 -14.09 8.09 -20.70
CA ARG A 24 -14.58 7.76 -22.04
C ARG A 24 -14.12 8.77 -23.10
N ALA A 25 -14.00 10.03 -22.73
CA ALA A 25 -13.67 11.09 -23.67
C ALA A 25 -12.24 11.00 -24.20
N TYR A 26 -11.23 10.81 -23.32
CA TYR A 26 -9.82 10.71 -23.75
C TYR A 26 -9.00 9.67 -22.98
N GLY A 27 -9.30 9.44 -21.70
CA GLY A 27 -8.45 8.62 -20.81
C GLY A 27 -8.31 7.18 -21.30
N ALA A 28 -9.43 6.55 -21.65
CA ALA A 28 -9.53 5.19 -22.16
C ALA A 28 -8.71 4.98 -23.44
N TRP A 29 -8.90 5.85 -24.43
CA TRP A 29 -8.25 5.73 -25.73
C TRP A 29 -6.74 5.96 -25.65
N PHE A 30 -6.31 6.97 -24.90
CA PHE A 30 -4.88 7.24 -24.70
C PHE A 30 -4.21 6.09 -23.95
N HIS A 31 -4.84 5.59 -22.89
CA HIS A 31 -4.31 4.49 -22.11
C HIS A 31 -4.24 3.19 -22.92
N LEU A 32 -5.32 2.84 -23.63
CA LEU A 32 -5.38 1.65 -24.48
C LEU A 32 -4.33 1.70 -25.59
N THR A 33 -4.19 2.85 -26.27
CA THR A 33 -3.17 3.03 -27.31
C THR A 33 -1.78 2.83 -26.75
N ASN A 34 -1.48 3.44 -25.60
CA ASN A 34 -0.18 3.28 -24.95
C ASN A 34 0.09 1.82 -24.52
N LEU A 35 -0.92 1.12 -23.99
CA LEU A 35 -0.79 -0.30 -23.67
C LEU A 35 -0.54 -1.14 -24.91
N VAL A 36 -1.29 -0.95 -25.99
CA VAL A 36 -1.14 -1.72 -27.23
C VAL A 36 0.25 -1.53 -27.81
N ILE A 37 0.75 -0.30 -27.86
CA ILE A 37 2.12 -0.01 -28.30
C ILE A 37 3.15 -0.75 -27.42
N TYR A 38 2.96 -0.72 -26.10
CA TYR A 38 3.85 -1.42 -25.17
C TYR A 38 3.80 -2.95 -25.33
N VAL A 39 2.61 -3.53 -25.54
CA VAL A 39 2.43 -4.96 -25.77
C VAL A 39 3.05 -5.41 -27.10
N ILE A 40 3.00 -4.57 -28.14
CA ILE A 40 3.72 -4.84 -29.40
C ILE A 40 5.23 -4.89 -29.14
N TYR A 41 5.78 -3.92 -28.41
CA TYR A 41 7.19 -3.93 -28.00
C TYR A 41 7.54 -5.21 -27.21
N LEU A 42 6.72 -5.58 -26.22
CA LEU A 42 6.91 -6.77 -25.40
C LEU A 42 6.89 -8.05 -26.24
N ALA A 43 5.92 -8.18 -27.14
CA ALA A 43 5.81 -9.32 -28.05
C ALA A 43 7.06 -9.43 -28.95
N LEU A 44 7.52 -8.32 -29.53
CA LEU A 44 8.74 -8.31 -30.34
C LEU A 44 9.99 -8.67 -29.53
N LEU A 45 10.13 -8.14 -28.30
CA LEU A 45 11.26 -8.47 -27.43
C LEU A 45 11.27 -9.95 -27.04
N THR A 46 10.12 -10.51 -26.67
CA THR A 46 9.99 -11.94 -26.35
C THR A 46 10.22 -12.84 -27.56
N ALA A 47 9.75 -12.44 -28.75
CA ALA A 47 10.03 -13.13 -30.00
C ALA A 47 11.53 -13.11 -30.33
N LEU A 48 12.22 -11.98 -30.09
CA LEU A 48 13.67 -11.89 -30.27
C LEU A 48 14.41 -12.83 -29.31
N VAL A 49 14.07 -12.87 -28.02
CA VAL A 49 14.77 -13.75 -27.06
C VAL A 49 14.50 -15.22 -27.30
N THR A 50 13.31 -15.60 -27.78
CA THR A 50 12.98 -17.00 -28.07
C THR A 50 13.57 -17.50 -29.38
N THR A 51 13.67 -16.64 -30.39
CA THR A 51 14.17 -17.04 -31.73
C THR A 51 15.69 -16.89 -31.86
N CYS A 52 16.30 -15.96 -31.13
CA CYS A 52 17.74 -15.84 -31.06
C CYS A 52 18.23 -16.83 -29.99
N THR A 53 18.76 -17.98 -30.40
CA THR A 53 19.37 -18.92 -29.47
C THR A 53 20.85 -18.58 -29.24
N PHE A 54 21.32 -18.76 -28.01
CA PHE A 54 22.74 -18.66 -27.69
C PHE A 54 23.48 -19.86 -28.30
N SER A 55 24.14 -19.66 -29.44
CA SER A 55 25.08 -20.64 -29.99
C SER A 55 26.41 -20.54 -29.24
N LEU A 56 26.77 -21.60 -28.52
CA LEU A 56 27.98 -21.73 -27.69
C LEU A 56 29.30 -21.86 -28.48
N ASP A 57 29.28 -21.68 -29.80
CA ASP A 57 30.49 -21.77 -30.62
C ASP A 57 31.39 -20.56 -30.40
N ARG A 58 32.28 -20.69 -29.40
CA ARG A 58 33.29 -19.69 -29.00
C ARG A 58 34.31 -19.35 -30.09
N ASN A 59 34.36 -20.10 -31.19
CA ASN A 59 35.45 -20.03 -32.17
C ASN A 59 35.09 -19.41 -33.51
N VAL A 60 33.86 -18.97 -33.70
CA VAL A 60 33.49 -18.25 -34.92
C VAL A 60 33.03 -16.87 -34.49
N SER A 61 33.72 -15.84 -34.96
CA SER A 61 33.10 -14.55 -35.24
C SER A 61 32.02 -14.79 -36.28
N SER A 62 30.96 -15.48 -35.86
CA SER A 62 29.87 -15.88 -36.71
C SER A 62 29.04 -14.63 -36.86
N ASN A 63 29.12 -14.03 -38.04
CA ASN A 63 28.08 -13.14 -38.52
C ASN A 63 26.75 -13.83 -38.21
N VAL A 64 26.00 -13.29 -37.25
CA VAL A 64 24.72 -13.86 -36.88
C VAL A 64 23.84 -13.70 -38.12
N ASN A 65 23.51 -14.81 -38.78
CA ASN A 65 22.59 -14.80 -39.91
C ASN A 65 21.18 -14.60 -39.37
N ILE A 66 20.87 -13.35 -39.05
CA ILE A 66 19.58 -12.90 -38.54
C ILE A 66 18.56 -12.96 -39.68
N THR A 67 17.43 -13.61 -39.44
CA THR A 67 16.30 -13.64 -40.40
C THR A 67 15.81 -12.21 -40.68
N ALA A 68 15.20 -11.98 -41.85
CA ALA A 68 14.65 -10.66 -42.20
C ALA A 68 13.67 -10.13 -41.13
N PHE A 69 12.86 -11.02 -40.55
CA PHE A 69 11.93 -10.71 -39.47
C PHE A 69 12.61 -10.22 -38.19
N GLN A 70 13.66 -10.92 -37.72
CA GLN A 70 14.42 -10.53 -36.55
C GLN A 70 15.15 -9.20 -36.76
N ARG A 71 15.67 -8.95 -37.97
CA ARG A 71 16.33 -7.68 -38.31
C ARG A 71 15.36 -6.51 -38.23
N ILE A 72 14.16 -6.66 -38.79
CA ILE A 72 13.09 -5.65 -38.69
C ILE A 72 12.71 -5.43 -37.21
N SER A 73 12.55 -6.52 -36.45
CA SER A 73 12.20 -6.46 -35.03
C SER A 73 13.24 -5.70 -34.20
N VAL A 74 14.53 -5.94 -34.45
CA VAL A 74 15.65 -5.21 -33.82
C VAL A 74 15.56 -3.71 -34.06
N TYR A 75 15.29 -3.28 -35.30
CA TYR A 75 15.15 -1.85 -35.60
C TYR A 75 13.92 -1.23 -34.94
N ILE A 76 12.77 -1.90 -34.96
CA ILE A 76 11.55 -1.41 -34.31
C ILE A 76 11.76 -1.25 -32.80
N VAL A 77 12.33 -2.27 -32.14
CA VAL A 77 12.57 -2.25 -30.69
C VAL A 77 13.63 -1.19 -30.33
N SER A 78 14.66 -1.02 -31.15
CA SER A 78 15.68 0.02 -30.97
C SER A 78 15.08 1.43 -31.03
N ILE A 79 14.30 1.72 -32.08
CA ILE A 79 13.61 3.02 -32.23
C ILE A 79 12.68 3.27 -31.03
N PHE A 80 11.92 2.26 -30.61
CA PHE A 80 11.03 2.36 -29.46
C PHE A 80 11.80 2.66 -28.17
N CYS A 81 12.93 2.01 -27.92
CA CYS A 81 13.76 2.27 -26.74
C CYS A 81 14.34 3.69 -26.75
N ILE A 82 14.86 4.15 -27.89
CA ILE A 82 15.41 5.52 -28.02
C ILE A 82 14.33 6.57 -27.73
N LEU A 83 13.13 6.41 -28.30
CA LEU A 83 12.01 7.32 -28.05
C LEU A 83 11.59 7.34 -26.58
N ASN A 84 11.58 6.20 -25.90
CA ASN A 84 11.24 6.13 -24.47
C ASN A 84 12.35 6.70 -23.58
N ILE A 85 13.62 6.50 -23.92
CA ILE A 85 14.74 7.15 -23.20
C ILE A 85 14.64 8.67 -23.34
N LEU A 86 14.37 9.19 -24.54
CA LEU A 86 14.14 10.62 -24.75
C LEU A 86 12.95 11.14 -23.93
N LYS A 87 11.84 10.39 -23.91
CA LYS A 87 10.67 10.69 -23.08
C LYS A 87 11.03 10.71 -21.58
N GLU A 88 11.84 9.78 -21.08
CA GLU A 88 12.29 9.77 -19.68
C GLU A 88 13.22 10.94 -19.35
N ILE A 89 14.12 11.32 -20.27
CA ILE A 89 14.95 12.52 -20.12
C ILE A 89 14.08 13.78 -20.01
N ILE A 90 13.08 13.93 -20.88
CA ILE A 90 12.13 15.05 -20.83
C ILE A 90 11.38 15.07 -19.49
N GLN A 91 10.93 13.91 -19.00
CA GLN A 91 10.23 13.80 -17.71
C GLN A 91 11.14 14.15 -16.52
N MET A 92 12.40 13.73 -16.56
CA MET A 92 13.39 14.06 -15.54
C MET A 92 13.61 15.58 -15.45
N ILE A 93 13.70 16.27 -16.59
CA ILE A 93 13.84 17.73 -16.65
C ILE A 93 12.59 18.43 -16.07
N GLN A 94 11.38 17.96 -16.43
CA GLN A 94 10.12 18.57 -15.98
C GLN A 94 9.87 18.37 -14.48
N GLN A 95 10.15 17.17 -13.94
CA GLN A 95 9.79 16.79 -12.58
C GLN A 95 10.92 17.00 -11.54
N LYS A 96 12.15 17.27 -11.99
CA LYS A 96 13.33 17.58 -11.16
C LYS A 96 13.48 16.58 -10.00
N LYS A 97 13.52 17.06 -8.75
CA LYS A 97 13.71 16.24 -7.54
C LYS A 97 12.56 15.28 -7.23
N LYS A 98 11.35 15.54 -7.74
CA LYS A 98 10.21 14.62 -7.51
C LYS A 98 10.41 13.30 -8.28
N TYR A 99 11.07 13.36 -9.43
CA TYR A 99 11.30 12.21 -10.31
C TYR A 99 12.05 11.06 -9.63
N PHE A 100 13.07 11.38 -8.83
CA PHE A 100 13.94 10.39 -8.17
C PHE A 100 13.26 9.64 -7.00
N LYS A 101 12.08 10.07 -6.55
CA LYS A 101 11.34 9.37 -5.49
C LYS A 101 10.48 8.23 -6.03
N ASP A 102 10.15 8.23 -7.31
CA ASP A 102 9.22 7.27 -7.90
C ASP A 102 9.98 6.03 -8.41
N MET A 103 9.80 4.88 -7.73
CA MET A 103 10.46 3.61 -8.07
C MET A 103 10.11 3.08 -9.47
N THR A 104 8.92 3.42 -9.98
CA THR A 104 8.50 3.03 -11.33
C THR A 104 9.41 3.64 -12.41
N ASN A 105 9.85 4.89 -12.22
CA ASN A 105 10.72 5.56 -13.17
C ASN A 105 12.10 4.89 -13.21
N LEU A 106 12.64 4.48 -12.05
CA LEU A 106 13.89 3.74 -11.97
C LEU A 106 13.80 2.41 -12.73
N LEU A 107 12.67 1.69 -12.58
CA LEU A 107 12.44 0.44 -13.27
C LEU A 107 12.39 0.63 -14.79
N GLU A 108 11.71 1.68 -15.27
CA GLU A 108 11.67 2.03 -16.70
C GLU A 108 13.08 2.34 -17.24
N TRP A 109 13.92 3.07 -16.50
CA TRP A 109 15.32 3.30 -16.89
C TRP A 109 16.12 2.00 -17.02
N ILE A 110 16.04 1.12 -16.02
CA ILE A 110 16.78 -0.15 -16.04
C ILE A 110 16.27 -1.01 -17.22
N LEU A 111 14.97 -1.03 -17.49
CA LEU A 111 14.38 -1.76 -18.60
C LEU A 111 14.91 -1.27 -19.96
N TYR A 112 14.82 0.03 -20.25
CA TYR A 112 15.23 0.54 -21.57
C TYR A 112 16.74 0.50 -21.77
N THR A 113 17.53 0.72 -20.71
CA THR A 113 19.00 0.58 -20.78
C THR A 113 19.43 -0.86 -21.00
N THR A 114 18.88 -1.83 -20.26
CA THR A 114 19.19 -3.26 -20.45
C THR A 114 18.72 -3.77 -21.82
N THR A 115 17.56 -3.31 -22.30
CA THR A 115 17.08 -3.64 -23.67
C THR A 115 18.02 -3.08 -24.75
N LEU A 116 18.52 -1.87 -24.58
CA LEU A 116 19.48 -1.28 -25.53
C LEU A 116 20.81 -2.06 -25.56
N VAL A 117 21.31 -2.46 -24.39
CA VAL A 117 22.53 -3.28 -24.27
C VAL A 117 22.33 -4.66 -24.93
N TYR A 118 21.15 -5.26 -24.81
CA TYR A 118 20.81 -6.49 -25.51
C TYR A 118 20.84 -6.33 -27.04
N ILE A 119 20.36 -5.20 -27.56
CA ILE A 119 20.17 -4.98 -29.00
C ILE A 119 21.42 -4.47 -29.72
N ALA A 120 22.28 -3.71 -29.02
CA ALA A 120 23.45 -3.05 -29.63
C ALA A 120 24.36 -4.01 -30.44
N PRO A 121 24.70 -5.22 -29.95
CA PRO A 121 25.53 -6.15 -30.70
C PRO A 121 24.87 -6.66 -31.99
N PHE A 122 23.54 -6.87 -32.00
CA PHE A 122 22.80 -7.26 -33.20
C PHE A 122 22.83 -6.20 -34.29
N VAL A 123 22.85 -4.91 -33.93
CA VAL A 123 23.00 -3.80 -34.89
C VAL A 123 24.42 -3.76 -35.45
N MET A 124 25.41 -4.00 -34.60
CA MET A 124 26.82 -4.07 -34.99
C MET A 124 27.19 -5.38 -35.71
N SER A 125 26.26 -6.33 -35.84
CA SER A 125 26.49 -7.67 -36.40
C SER A 125 27.58 -8.48 -35.66
N HIS A 126 27.80 -8.18 -34.38
CA HIS A 126 28.75 -8.90 -33.52
C HIS A 126 27.98 -9.61 -32.40
N ALA A 127 28.38 -10.83 -32.04
CA ALA A 127 27.81 -11.55 -30.90
C ALA A 127 28.71 -11.39 -29.67
N MET A 128 28.14 -10.97 -28.55
CA MET A 128 28.87 -10.80 -27.28
C MET A 128 28.17 -11.55 -26.15
N TYR A 129 28.93 -12.15 -25.22
CA TYR A 129 28.36 -12.97 -24.13
C TYR A 129 27.42 -12.19 -23.20
N TRP A 130 27.78 -10.95 -22.85
CA TRP A 130 27.00 -10.07 -21.96
C TRP A 130 25.62 -9.68 -22.52
N GLN A 131 25.39 -9.86 -23.82
CA GLN A 131 24.13 -9.52 -24.45
C GLN A 131 23.01 -10.42 -23.91
N TRP A 132 23.30 -11.70 -23.72
CA TRP A 132 22.32 -12.69 -23.26
C TRP A 132 21.94 -12.48 -21.80
N GLN A 133 22.91 -12.06 -20.98
CA GLN A 133 22.66 -11.66 -19.59
C GLN A 133 21.74 -10.42 -19.53
N ALA A 134 22.04 -9.40 -20.36
CA ALA A 134 21.20 -8.21 -20.46
C ALA A 134 19.80 -8.52 -21.01
N GLY A 135 19.69 -9.42 -22.00
CA GLY A 135 18.42 -9.86 -22.57
C GLY A 135 17.51 -10.58 -21.58
N ALA A 136 18.08 -11.44 -20.73
CA ALA A 136 17.33 -12.12 -19.66
C ALA A 136 16.74 -11.13 -18.66
N ILE A 137 17.54 -10.16 -18.21
CA ILE A 137 17.10 -9.09 -17.29
C ILE A 137 16.05 -8.21 -17.97
N ALA A 138 16.26 -7.84 -19.24
CA ALA A 138 15.35 -6.99 -20.00
C ALA A 138 13.96 -7.64 -20.17
N VAL A 139 13.89 -8.92 -20.55
CA VAL A 139 12.61 -9.63 -20.69
C VAL A 139 11.87 -9.75 -19.36
N PHE A 140 12.58 -10.10 -18.28
CA PHE A 140 11.97 -10.18 -16.95
C PHE A 140 11.39 -8.82 -16.52
N LEU A 141 12.18 -7.75 -16.64
CA LEU A 141 11.72 -6.40 -16.31
C LEU A 141 10.61 -5.90 -17.24
N ALA A 142 10.58 -6.32 -18.51
CA ALA A 142 9.54 -5.95 -19.45
C ALA A 142 8.18 -6.54 -19.05
N TRP A 143 8.15 -7.83 -18.69
CA TRP A 143 6.93 -8.46 -18.17
C TRP A 143 6.51 -7.86 -16.82
N PHE A 144 7.46 -7.59 -15.93
CA PHE A 144 7.15 -6.92 -14.66
C PHE A 144 6.60 -5.50 -14.86
N ASN A 145 7.15 -4.74 -15.80
CA ASN A 145 6.63 -3.41 -16.14
C ASN A 145 5.26 -3.48 -16.83
N CYS A 146 4.99 -4.55 -17.61
CA CYS A 146 3.64 -4.84 -18.12
C CYS A 146 2.62 -4.99 -16.98
N LEU A 147 2.98 -5.69 -15.90
CA LEU A 147 2.15 -5.80 -14.70
C LEU A 147 1.85 -4.40 -14.11
N LEU A 148 2.84 -3.48 -14.09
CA LEU A 148 2.64 -2.10 -13.63
C LEU A 148 1.71 -1.29 -14.56
N PHE A 149 1.66 -1.57 -15.87
CA PHE A 149 0.68 -0.99 -16.77
C PHE A 149 -0.75 -1.47 -16.45
N LEU A 150 -0.91 -2.74 -16.05
CA LEU A 150 -2.21 -3.27 -15.65
C LEU A 150 -2.78 -2.63 -14.37
N ARG A 151 -1.92 -2.01 -13.54
CA ARG A 151 -2.31 -1.24 -12.34
C ARG A 151 -3.39 -0.19 -12.61
N ARG A 152 -3.44 0.34 -13.84
CA ARG A 152 -4.30 1.46 -14.23
C ARG A 152 -5.69 1.05 -14.70
N PHE A 153 -5.95 -0.25 -14.90
CA PHE A 153 -7.29 -0.76 -15.19
C PHE A 153 -8.07 -1.02 -13.91
N ASP A 154 -9.39 -0.83 -13.94
CA ASP A 154 -10.19 -0.97 -12.72
C ASP A 154 -10.32 -2.42 -12.24
N PHE A 155 -10.36 -3.37 -13.18
CA PHE A 155 -10.47 -4.79 -12.84
C PHE A 155 -9.15 -5.36 -12.30
N PHE A 156 -8.05 -5.20 -13.06
CA PHE A 156 -6.74 -5.74 -12.66
C PHE A 156 -6.00 -4.86 -11.65
N GLY A 157 -6.31 -3.57 -11.59
CA GLY A 157 -5.54 -2.58 -10.85
C GLY A 157 -5.51 -2.80 -9.36
N ILE A 158 -6.65 -3.19 -8.75
CA ILE A 158 -6.72 -3.48 -7.32
C ILE A 158 -5.82 -4.67 -6.97
N TYR A 159 -5.85 -5.74 -7.77
CA TYR A 159 -4.99 -6.92 -7.57
C TYR A 159 -3.51 -6.58 -7.69
N VAL A 160 -3.13 -5.78 -8.70
CA VAL A 160 -1.75 -5.31 -8.86
C VAL A 160 -1.31 -4.46 -7.68
N VAL A 161 -2.16 -3.55 -7.19
CA VAL A 161 -1.84 -2.72 -6.00
C VAL A 161 -1.68 -3.57 -4.76
N MET A 162 -2.55 -4.56 -4.53
CA MET A 162 -2.43 -5.51 -3.42
C MET A 162 -1.12 -6.29 -3.52
N PHE A 163 -0.80 -6.85 -4.69
CA PHE A 163 0.43 -7.59 -4.92
C PHE A 163 1.68 -6.74 -4.61
N LEU A 164 1.73 -5.48 -5.08
CA LEU A 164 2.88 -4.61 -4.82
C LEU A 164 3.00 -4.21 -3.34
N GLU A 165 1.89 -4.04 -2.64
CA GLU A 165 1.90 -3.76 -1.19
C GLU A 165 2.43 -4.97 -0.42
N ILE A 166 1.94 -6.17 -0.71
CA ILE A 166 2.40 -7.43 -0.10
C ILE A 166 3.88 -7.68 -0.42
N LEU A 167 4.31 -7.44 -1.66
CA LEU A 167 5.72 -7.56 -2.04
C LEU A 167 6.60 -6.64 -1.21
N ARG A 168 6.15 -5.40 -0.98
CA ARG A 168 6.87 -4.43 -0.16
C ARG A 168 6.95 -4.88 1.30
N THR A 169 5.86 -5.36 1.88
CA THR A 169 5.85 -5.83 3.27
C THR A 169 6.68 -7.10 3.44
N LEU A 170 6.63 -8.02 2.49
CA LEU A 170 7.50 -9.20 2.44
C LEU A 170 8.98 -8.80 2.42
N LEU A 171 9.39 -7.88 1.54
CA LEU A 171 10.78 -7.42 1.47
C LEU A 171 11.23 -6.76 2.77
N GLN A 172 10.36 -5.97 3.43
CA GLN A 172 10.65 -5.35 4.71
C GLN A 172 10.83 -6.37 5.84
N VAL A 173 9.97 -7.39 5.90
CA VAL A 173 10.08 -8.48 6.87
C VAL A 173 11.35 -9.27 6.63
N LEU A 174 11.60 -9.70 5.39
CA LEU A 174 12.80 -10.45 5.03
C LEU A 174 14.10 -9.69 5.37
N PHE A 175 14.11 -8.36 5.25
CA PHE A 175 15.24 -7.54 5.69
C PHE A 175 15.51 -7.66 7.20
N VAL A 176 14.47 -7.66 8.04
CA VAL A 176 14.63 -7.86 9.50
C VAL A 176 15.15 -9.27 9.82
N PHE A 177 14.59 -10.29 9.15
CA PHE A 177 14.98 -11.69 9.35
C PHE A 177 16.32 -12.06 8.69
N SER A 178 16.90 -11.17 7.87
CA SER A 178 18.18 -11.41 7.21
C SER A 178 19.32 -11.66 8.20
N ILE A 179 19.27 -11.09 9.41
CA ILE A 179 20.26 -11.31 10.47
C ILE A 179 20.28 -12.79 10.90
N LEU A 180 19.10 -13.37 11.11
CA LEU A 180 18.97 -14.80 11.45
C LEU A 180 19.36 -15.68 10.26
N LEU A 181 18.98 -15.31 9.04
CA LEU A 181 19.34 -16.03 7.83
C LEU A 181 20.87 -16.10 7.66
N ILE A 182 21.58 -14.98 7.85
CA ILE A 182 23.05 -14.92 7.79
C ILE A 182 23.67 -15.77 8.91
N ALA A 183 23.12 -15.73 10.13
CA ALA A 183 23.65 -16.52 11.25
C ALA A 183 23.54 -18.04 10.98
N PHE A 184 22.37 -18.51 10.53
CA PHE A 184 22.18 -19.92 10.16
C PHE A 184 23.02 -20.30 8.93
N ALA A 185 23.13 -19.43 7.92
CA ALA A 185 23.97 -19.69 6.75
C ALA A 185 25.44 -19.82 7.11
N MET A 186 25.96 -18.98 8.01
CA MET A 186 27.33 -19.12 8.48
C MET A 186 27.52 -20.39 9.32
N ALA A 187 26.54 -20.77 10.15
CA ALA A 187 26.60 -22.00 10.93
C ALA A 187 26.55 -23.27 10.06
N PHE A 188 25.69 -23.32 9.03
CA PHE A 188 25.68 -24.42 8.07
C PHE A 188 26.92 -24.42 7.19
N PHE A 189 27.45 -23.24 6.81
CA PHE A 189 28.72 -23.15 6.11
C PHE A 189 29.85 -23.80 6.92
N THR A 190 29.95 -23.56 8.22
CA THR A 190 31.02 -24.19 9.03
C THR A 190 30.81 -25.68 9.26
N LEU A 191 29.55 -26.13 9.39
CA LEU A 191 29.23 -27.54 9.67
C LEU A 191 29.25 -28.44 8.42
N LEU A 192 28.89 -27.90 7.25
CA LEU A 192 28.63 -28.67 6.02
C LEU A 192 29.55 -28.30 4.85
N ASN A 193 30.62 -27.53 5.06
CA ASN A 193 31.54 -27.10 3.98
C ASN A 193 32.18 -28.26 3.20
N ILE A 194 32.31 -29.42 3.87
CA ILE A 194 33.10 -30.56 3.38
C ILE A 194 32.26 -31.48 2.47
N GLU A 195 30.96 -31.25 2.37
CA GLU A 195 30.04 -32.09 1.61
C GLU A 195 30.23 -31.98 0.08
N ASP A 196 30.14 -33.12 -0.63
CA ASP A 196 30.34 -33.22 -2.09
C ASP A 196 29.30 -32.45 -2.90
N ASN A 197 28.12 -32.18 -2.33
CA ASN A 197 27.04 -31.43 -2.97
C ASN A 197 27.41 -29.97 -3.27
N ARG A 198 28.56 -29.47 -2.78
CA ARG A 198 29.09 -28.09 -2.94
C ARG A 198 28.12 -26.97 -2.54
N ALA A 199 26.93 -27.30 -2.03
CA ALA A 199 25.88 -26.36 -1.65
C ALA A 199 26.33 -25.39 -0.55
N PHE A 200 27.26 -25.85 0.30
CA PHE A 200 27.85 -25.07 1.39
C PHE A 200 29.34 -24.77 1.16
N SER A 201 29.85 -24.89 -0.07
CA SER A 201 31.29 -24.71 -0.36
C SER A 201 31.78 -23.26 -0.28
N SER A 202 30.87 -22.30 -0.41
CA SER A 202 31.17 -20.87 -0.29
C SER A 202 30.11 -20.16 0.56
N PRO A 203 30.46 -19.08 1.29
CA PRO A 203 29.49 -18.36 2.12
C PRO A 203 28.27 -17.84 1.35
N SER A 204 28.44 -17.44 0.09
CA SER A 204 27.34 -16.99 -0.77
C SER A 204 26.40 -18.12 -1.19
N GLN A 205 26.94 -19.30 -1.50
CA GLN A 205 26.13 -20.48 -1.82
C GLN A 205 25.43 -21.02 -0.58
N SER A 206 26.09 -20.99 0.58
CA SER A 206 25.46 -21.34 1.86
C SER A 206 24.29 -20.41 2.17
N LEU A 207 24.46 -19.09 1.97
CA LEU A 207 23.39 -18.12 2.12
C LEU A 207 22.21 -18.42 1.18
N LEU A 208 22.49 -18.73 -0.09
CA LEU A 208 21.47 -19.06 -1.08
C LEU A 208 20.74 -20.36 -0.72
N LYS A 209 21.48 -21.43 -0.35
CA LYS A 209 20.91 -22.71 0.06
C LYS A 209 20.07 -22.56 1.32
N THR A 210 20.55 -21.81 2.33
CA THR A 210 19.80 -21.53 3.56
C THR A 210 18.54 -20.70 3.28
N ALA A 211 18.59 -19.74 2.35
CA ALA A 211 17.42 -19.00 1.89
C ALA A 211 16.41 -19.90 1.15
N MET A 212 16.87 -20.84 0.33
CA MET A 212 16.01 -21.84 -0.31
C MET A 212 15.39 -22.80 0.72
N MET A 213 16.15 -23.21 1.74
CA MET A 213 15.67 -24.06 2.84
C MET A 213 14.54 -23.43 3.68
N MET A 214 14.39 -22.11 3.64
CA MET A 214 13.25 -21.42 4.25
C MET A 214 11.91 -21.77 3.57
N LEU A 215 11.93 -21.99 2.25
CA LEU A 215 10.76 -22.29 1.44
C LEU A 215 10.55 -23.79 1.27
N GLU A 216 11.64 -24.51 1.00
CA GLU A 216 11.62 -25.94 0.72
C GLU A 216 12.76 -26.64 1.46
N LEU A 217 12.40 -27.54 2.37
CA LEU A 217 13.38 -28.31 3.13
C LEU A 217 13.61 -29.66 2.48
N ASP A 218 14.77 -29.81 1.83
CA ASP A 218 15.23 -31.07 1.25
C ASP A 218 16.02 -31.89 2.27
N PHE A 219 15.28 -32.56 3.18
CA PHE A 219 15.89 -33.31 4.30
C PHE A 219 16.65 -34.54 3.81
N MET A 220 16.06 -35.27 2.85
CA MET A 220 16.54 -36.59 2.48
C MET A 220 17.92 -36.50 1.84
N ALA A 221 18.05 -35.71 0.78
CA ALA A 221 19.30 -35.62 0.03
C ALA A 221 20.39 -34.81 0.74
N SER A 222 20.01 -33.79 1.54
CA SER A 222 21.00 -32.88 2.15
C SER A 222 21.42 -33.26 3.59
N PHE A 223 20.64 -34.09 4.29
CA PHE A 223 20.92 -34.40 5.71
C PHE A 223 20.81 -35.88 6.05
N ASN A 224 19.78 -36.58 5.55
CA ASN A 224 19.57 -37.99 5.89
C ASN A 224 20.58 -38.92 5.18
N ASP A 225 20.80 -38.72 3.88
CA ASP A 225 21.74 -39.55 3.12
C ASP A 225 23.17 -39.40 3.70
N PRO A 226 23.71 -38.19 3.91
CA PRO A 226 25.01 -38.01 4.58
C PRO A 226 25.09 -38.57 6.00
N TYR A 227 23.97 -38.61 6.74
CA TYR A 227 23.92 -39.16 8.11
C TYR A 227 23.92 -40.69 8.13
N THR A 228 23.36 -41.33 7.10
CA THR A 228 23.15 -42.80 7.05
C THR A 228 24.17 -43.54 6.19
N ASP A 229 24.94 -42.85 5.35
CA ASP A 229 25.94 -43.43 4.44
C ASP A 229 27.18 -44.02 5.18
N GLY A 230 27.33 -43.72 6.48
CA GLY A 230 28.40 -44.30 7.31
C GLY A 230 29.80 -43.77 7.00
N ASP A 231 29.96 -42.83 6.08
CA ASP A 231 31.22 -42.12 5.85
C ASP A 231 31.40 -40.99 6.89
N VAL A 232 32.54 -41.02 7.58
CA VAL A 232 32.90 -40.02 8.60
C VAL A 232 33.22 -38.66 7.96
N ARG A 233 33.45 -38.61 6.65
CA ARG A 233 33.85 -37.40 5.92
C ARG A 233 32.68 -36.53 5.44
N THR A 234 31.50 -37.11 5.23
CA THR A 234 30.33 -36.40 4.71
C THR A 234 29.64 -35.55 5.78
N LEU A 235 29.54 -36.05 7.02
CA LEU A 235 28.89 -35.34 8.13
C LEU A 235 29.68 -35.43 9.45
N TYR A 236 30.74 -34.64 9.56
CA TYR A 236 31.66 -34.70 10.71
C TYR A 236 30.99 -34.38 12.07
N PHE A 237 30.00 -33.47 12.07
CA PHE A 237 29.30 -33.03 13.28
C PHE A 237 27.79 -33.34 13.23
N GLY A 238 27.42 -34.60 13.02
CA GLY A 238 26.03 -35.00 12.76
C GLY A 238 25.02 -34.56 13.81
N ASP A 239 25.27 -34.81 15.09
CA ASP A 239 24.33 -34.49 16.16
C ASP A 239 24.07 -32.98 16.30
N VAL A 240 25.13 -32.17 16.17
CA VAL A 240 25.04 -30.70 16.23
C VAL A 240 24.30 -30.15 15.01
N THR A 241 24.56 -30.71 13.83
CA THR A 241 23.86 -30.33 12.59
C THR A 241 22.37 -30.63 12.67
N ILE A 242 21.98 -31.82 13.15
CA ILE A 242 20.56 -32.19 13.31
C ILE A 242 19.88 -31.30 14.35
N LEU A 243 20.53 -31.03 15.49
CA LEU A 243 19.99 -30.11 16.50
C LEU A 243 19.80 -28.71 15.92
N LEU A 244 20.80 -28.18 15.22
CA LEU A 244 20.71 -26.87 14.55
C LEU A 244 19.61 -26.85 13.49
N LEU A 245 19.43 -27.95 12.75
CA LEU A 245 18.37 -28.11 11.76
C LEU A 245 16.99 -28.07 12.42
N VAL A 246 16.77 -28.77 13.54
CA VAL A 246 15.50 -28.73 14.27
C VAL A 246 15.18 -27.31 14.74
N VAL A 247 16.16 -26.59 15.29
CA VAL A 247 16.01 -25.19 15.70
C VAL A 247 15.72 -24.29 14.49
N PHE A 248 16.40 -24.51 13.37
CA PHE A 248 16.18 -23.79 12.12
C PHE A 248 14.75 -23.98 11.60
N VAL A 249 14.23 -25.21 11.56
CA VAL A 249 12.87 -25.52 11.08
C VAL A 249 11.80 -24.79 11.89
N LEU A 250 11.96 -24.77 13.22
CA LEU A 250 11.04 -24.10 14.12
C LEU A 250 11.07 -22.57 13.91
N LEU A 251 12.26 -21.97 13.89
CA LEU A 251 12.42 -20.52 13.87
C LEU A 251 12.27 -19.89 12.48
N MET A 252 12.71 -20.56 11.42
CA MET A 252 12.71 -20.01 10.07
C MET A 252 11.44 -20.45 9.32
N PRO A 253 11.30 -21.66 8.72
CA PRO A 253 10.08 -22.04 8.00
C PRO A 253 8.78 -21.84 8.79
N ILE A 254 8.65 -22.34 10.02
CA ILE A 254 7.36 -22.32 10.73
C ILE A 254 6.99 -20.91 11.19
N LEU A 255 7.85 -20.27 11.99
CA LEU A 255 7.56 -18.95 12.55
C LEU A 255 7.48 -17.88 11.45
N LEU A 256 8.43 -17.86 10.51
CA LEU A 256 8.47 -16.85 9.45
C LEU A 256 7.30 -17.01 8.48
N MET A 257 6.92 -18.24 8.07
CA MET A 257 5.74 -18.41 7.20
C MET A 257 4.46 -17.99 7.90
N ASN A 258 4.28 -18.33 9.19
CA ASN A 258 3.11 -17.91 9.95
C ASN A 258 3.05 -16.38 10.10
N LEU A 259 4.18 -15.72 10.30
CA LEU A 259 4.26 -14.26 10.36
C LEU A 259 3.97 -13.62 9.00
N LEU A 260 4.58 -14.13 7.92
CA LEU A 260 4.36 -13.61 6.55
C LEU A 260 2.89 -13.77 6.13
N ILE A 261 2.28 -14.91 6.42
CA ILE A 261 0.86 -15.14 6.15
C ILE A 261 -0.01 -14.19 7.00
N GLY A 262 0.29 -14.05 8.30
CA GLY A 262 -0.44 -13.15 9.19
C GLY A 262 -0.39 -11.68 8.75
N LEU A 263 0.78 -11.20 8.34
CA LEU A 263 0.96 -9.84 7.82
C LEU A 263 0.29 -9.67 6.46
N ALA A 264 0.43 -10.63 5.55
CA ALA A 264 -0.22 -10.59 4.25
C ALA A 264 -1.75 -10.52 4.39
N VAL A 265 -2.36 -11.30 5.29
CA VAL A 265 -3.80 -11.25 5.55
C VAL A 265 -4.23 -9.90 6.12
N GLY A 266 -3.44 -9.33 7.04
CA GLY A 266 -3.68 -7.99 7.59
C GLY A 266 -3.59 -6.89 6.53
N ASP A 267 -2.56 -6.93 5.68
CA ASP A 267 -2.35 -5.99 4.58
C ASP A 267 -3.48 -6.08 3.57
N ILE A 268 -3.88 -7.28 3.15
CA ILE A 268 -5.00 -7.52 2.23
C ILE A 268 -6.29 -6.92 2.80
N ALA A 269 -6.61 -7.18 4.07
CA ALA A 269 -7.82 -6.64 4.70
C ALA A 269 -7.81 -5.10 4.75
N SER A 270 -6.66 -4.49 5.06
CA SER A 270 -6.51 -3.03 5.11
C SER A 270 -6.61 -2.38 3.73
N VAL A 271 -6.02 -3.00 2.70
CA VAL A 271 -6.07 -2.53 1.32
C VAL A 271 -7.48 -2.70 0.76
N GLN A 272 -8.17 -3.80 1.07
CA GLN A 272 -9.54 -4.04 0.65
C GLN A 272 -10.51 -3.02 1.27
N LYS A 273 -10.37 -2.70 2.57
CA LYS A 273 -11.18 -1.67 3.23
C LYS A 273 -11.03 -0.29 2.58
N ASN A 274 -9.82 0.04 2.13
CA ASN A 274 -9.50 1.31 1.47
C ASN A 274 -9.53 1.23 -0.06
N ALA A 275 -9.95 0.10 -0.65
CA ALA A 275 -9.79 -0.17 -2.07
C ALA A 275 -10.58 0.81 -2.94
N THR A 276 -11.79 1.19 -2.53
CA THR A 276 -12.64 2.15 -3.26
C THR A 276 -11.98 3.53 -3.35
N LEU A 277 -11.48 4.03 -2.22
CA LEU A 277 -10.74 5.29 -2.16
C LEU A 277 -9.46 5.20 -2.98
N LYS A 278 -8.65 4.14 -2.80
CA LYS A 278 -7.37 3.96 -3.49
C LYS A 278 -7.59 3.87 -5.01
N ARG A 279 -8.64 3.18 -5.46
CA ARG A 279 -9.08 3.12 -6.87
C ARG A 279 -9.44 4.50 -7.42
N LEU A 280 -10.36 5.22 -6.77
CA LEU A 280 -10.77 6.56 -7.22
C LEU A 280 -9.61 7.55 -7.20
N ALA A 281 -8.74 7.47 -6.19
CA ALA A 281 -7.54 8.28 -6.10
C ALA A 281 -6.57 8.02 -7.26
N MET A 282 -6.34 6.75 -7.62
CA MET A 282 -5.52 6.39 -8.78
C MET A 282 -6.10 6.91 -10.10
N GLN A 283 -7.42 6.81 -10.30
CA GLN A 283 -8.08 7.37 -11.48
C GLN A 283 -7.91 8.89 -11.55
N VAL A 284 -8.17 9.60 -10.44
CA VAL A 284 -8.02 11.06 -10.37
C VAL A 284 -6.58 11.49 -10.62
N GLU A 285 -5.60 10.79 -10.03
CA GLU A 285 -4.19 11.05 -10.25
C GLU A 285 -3.79 10.82 -11.71
N LEU A 286 -4.29 9.73 -12.32
CA LEU A 286 -4.08 9.43 -13.72
C LEU A 286 -4.63 10.55 -14.61
N HIS A 287 -5.89 10.93 -14.43
CA HIS A 287 -6.51 12.03 -15.16
C HIS A 287 -5.72 13.32 -15.01
N THR A 288 -5.39 13.69 -13.77
CA THR A 288 -4.60 14.90 -13.50
C THR A 288 -3.23 14.85 -14.18
N SER A 289 -2.58 13.68 -14.22
CA SER A 289 -1.28 13.51 -14.87
C SER A 289 -1.36 13.58 -16.39
N LEU A 290 -2.44 13.07 -16.99
CA LEU A 290 -2.70 13.13 -18.43
C LEU A 290 -3.04 14.56 -18.85
N GLU A 291 -3.90 15.25 -18.10
CA GLU A 291 -4.28 16.64 -18.39
C GLU A 291 -3.07 17.59 -18.35
N ARG A 292 -2.13 17.37 -17.44
CA ARG A 292 -0.87 18.12 -17.41
C ARG A 292 0.05 17.86 -18.60
N LYS A 293 -0.05 16.69 -19.25
CA LYS A 293 0.79 16.29 -20.39
C LYS A 293 0.14 16.58 -21.74
N LEU A 294 -1.18 16.78 -21.78
CA LEU A 294 -1.93 17.05 -23.01
C LEU A 294 -1.84 18.53 -23.41
N PRO A 295 -1.70 18.86 -24.71
CA PRO A 295 -1.76 20.24 -25.17
C PRO A 295 -3.16 20.83 -24.95
N MET A 296 -3.22 22.10 -24.54
CA MET A 296 -4.47 22.80 -24.20
C MET A 296 -5.55 22.75 -25.30
N ARG A 297 -5.15 22.65 -26.57
CA ARG A 297 -6.09 22.53 -27.70
C ARG A 297 -6.92 21.24 -27.66
N LEU A 298 -6.31 20.11 -27.29
CA LEU A 298 -7.03 18.84 -27.17
C LEU A 298 -7.91 18.83 -25.93
N LEU A 299 -7.44 19.44 -24.83
CA LEU A 299 -8.21 19.57 -23.60
C LEU A 299 -9.51 20.36 -23.85
N ASN A 300 -9.40 21.54 -24.48
CA ASN A 300 -10.54 22.42 -24.74
C ASN A 300 -11.55 21.83 -25.75
N MET A 301 -11.10 20.92 -26.63
CA MET A 301 -11.99 20.26 -27.60
C MET A 301 -12.81 19.13 -26.98
N VAL A 302 -12.32 18.54 -25.88
CA VAL A 302 -12.87 17.33 -25.29
C VAL A 302 -13.59 17.62 -23.96
N ASP A 303 -13.24 18.70 -23.27
CA ASP A 303 -13.89 19.09 -22.00
C ASP A 303 -15.33 19.55 -22.24
N LYS A 304 -16.28 18.94 -21.52
CA LYS A 304 -17.72 19.24 -21.61
C LYS A 304 -18.22 19.59 -20.21
N ALA A 305 -18.81 20.78 -20.08
CA ALA A 305 -19.35 21.25 -18.80
C ALA A 305 -20.63 20.49 -18.39
N GLU A 306 -21.40 20.00 -19.36
CA GLU A 306 -22.67 19.29 -19.12
C GLU A 306 -22.65 17.90 -19.76
N TYR A 307 -23.14 16.90 -19.01
CA TYR A 307 -23.27 15.51 -19.44
C TYR A 307 -24.69 15.03 -19.23
N THR A 308 -25.38 14.67 -20.32
CA THR A 308 -26.72 14.07 -20.28
C THR A 308 -26.60 12.56 -20.29
N TYR A 309 -27.05 11.91 -19.20
CA TYR A 309 -27.06 10.46 -19.07
C TYR A 309 -28.43 9.89 -19.47
N TYR A 310 -28.43 8.92 -20.39
CA TYR A 310 -29.64 8.23 -20.83
C TYR A 310 -29.60 6.77 -20.34
N PRO A 311 -30.34 6.41 -19.26
CA PRO A 311 -30.25 5.08 -18.65
C PRO A 311 -30.71 3.95 -19.59
N ASN A 312 -31.66 4.21 -20.49
CA ASN A 312 -32.29 3.18 -21.32
C ASN A 312 -31.71 3.08 -22.75
N LYS A 313 -30.65 3.85 -23.06
CA LYS A 313 -30.05 3.83 -24.40
C LYS A 313 -28.81 2.95 -24.40
N CYS A 314 -28.88 1.80 -25.08
CA CYS A 314 -27.71 0.95 -25.28
C CYS A 314 -26.70 1.68 -26.20
N SER A 315 -25.46 1.85 -25.72
CA SER A 315 -24.35 2.38 -26.52
C SER A 315 -24.04 1.43 -27.69
N GLY A 316 -23.50 1.96 -28.80
CA GLY A 316 -23.21 1.17 -30.00
C GLY A 316 -22.24 0.00 -29.76
N ARG A 317 -22.17 -1.00 -30.66
CA ARG A 317 -21.43 -2.27 -30.48
C ARG A 317 -19.99 -2.12 -29.94
N PHE A 318 -19.24 -1.12 -30.39
CA PHE A 318 -17.83 -0.90 -29.99
C PHE A 318 -17.71 -0.18 -28.63
N GLU A 319 -18.54 0.84 -28.38
CA GLU A 319 -18.71 1.43 -27.05
C GLU A 319 -19.22 0.39 -26.05
N GLY A 320 -20.06 -0.55 -26.50
CA GLY A 320 -20.58 -1.67 -25.73
C GLY A 320 -19.50 -2.66 -25.29
N LEU A 321 -18.44 -2.88 -26.07
CA LEU A 321 -17.36 -3.82 -25.70
C LEU A 321 -16.42 -3.20 -24.66
N MET A 322 -16.03 -1.94 -24.86
CA MET A 322 -15.22 -1.21 -23.88
C MET A 322 -16.02 -0.90 -22.60
N SER A 323 -17.29 -0.51 -22.76
CA SER A 323 -18.17 -0.35 -21.61
C SER A 323 -18.42 -1.68 -20.90
N ARG A 324 -18.53 -2.82 -21.59
CA ARG A 324 -18.63 -4.14 -20.96
C ARG A 324 -17.40 -4.54 -20.16
N MET A 325 -16.20 -4.28 -20.67
CA MET A 325 -14.96 -4.53 -19.92
C MET A 325 -14.91 -3.70 -18.63
N PHE A 326 -15.43 -2.47 -18.67
CA PHE A 326 -15.53 -1.58 -17.51
C PHE A 326 -16.71 -1.92 -16.59
N THR A 327 -17.91 -2.23 -17.11
CA THR A 327 -19.10 -2.56 -16.33
C THR A 327 -19.00 -3.92 -15.66
N LEU A 328 -18.25 -4.87 -16.23
CA LEU A 328 -17.92 -6.13 -15.53
C LEU A 328 -17.12 -5.85 -14.24
N SER A 329 -16.29 -4.80 -14.24
CA SER A 329 -15.55 -4.34 -13.07
C SER A 329 -16.40 -3.57 -12.06
N ASP A 330 -17.46 -2.88 -12.49
CA ASP A 330 -18.47 -2.28 -11.60
C ASP A 330 -19.36 -3.37 -10.98
N TYR A 331 -19.91 -4.29 -11.78
CA TYR A 331 -20.89 -5.29 -11.35
C TYR A 331 -20.34 -6.31 -10.33
N MET A 332 -19.07 -6.69 -10.42
CA MET A 332 -18.46 -7.64 -9.47
C MET A 332 -17.99 -6.99 -8.15
N ASN A 333 -17.86 -5.66 -8.09
CA ASN A 333 -17.41 -4.94 -6.89
C ASN A 333 -18.56 -4.30 -6.10
N ASP A 334 -19.68 -4.00 -6.74
CA ASP A 334 -20.76 -3.21 -6.15
C ASP A 334 -21.53 -3.94 -5.03
N GLU A 335 -21.77 -5.25 -5.17
CA GLU A 335 -22.66 -5.94 -4.21
C GLU A 335 -22.08 -6.15 -2.81
N ASN A 336 -20.74 -6.27 -2.68
CA ASN A 336 -20.09 -6.59 -1.41
C ASN A 336 -19.45 -5.36 -0.72
N VAL A 337 -18.98 -4.39 -1.49
CA VAL A 337 -18.20 -3.26 -0.93
C VAL A 337 -19.11 -2.11 -0.49
N ASP A 338 -20.14 -1.79 -1.26
CA ASP A 338 -21.07 -0.70 -0.95
C ASP A 338 -21.94 -0.99 0.28
N LYS A 339 -22.31 -2.25 0.51
CA LYS A 339 -23.03 -2.65 1.73
C LYS A 339 -22.20 -2.43 3.00
N SER A 340 -20.90 -2.76 2.98
CA SER A 340 -20.05 -2.61 4.18
C SER A 340 -19.70 -1.14 4.45
N LEU A 341 -19.44 -0.35 3.40
CA LEU A 341 -19.05 1.06 3.52
C LEU A 341 -20.25 1.93 3.92
N ASN A 342 -21.44 1.68 3.36
CA ASN A 342 -22.67 2.35 3.78
C ASN A 342 -23.04 1.98 5.21
N HIS A 343 -22.84 0.73 5.64
CA HIS A 343 -23.12 0.33 7.01
C HIS A 343 -22.20 1.05 8.01
N GLN A 344 -20.88 1.09 7.77
CA GLN A 344 -19.95 1.83 8.64
C GLN A 344 -20.27 3.33 8.67
N THR A 345 -20.55 3.92 7.51
CA THR A 345 -20.87 5.34 7.39
C THR A 345 -22.15 5.70 8.14
N HIS A 346 -23.20 4.90 7.96
CA HIS A 346 -24.47 5.05 8.67
C HIS A 346 -24.28 4.97 10.19
N LEU A 347 -23.43 4.03 10.64
CA LEU A 347 -23.14 3.88 12.07
C LEU A 347 -22.42 5.09 12.65
N TYR A 348 -21.44 5.66 11.93
CA TYR A 348 -20.76 6.90 12.34
C TYR A 348 -21.71 8.10 12.40
N GLU A 349 -22.63 8.21 11.44
CA GLU A 349 -23.60 9.30 11.40
C GLU A 349 -24.60 9.20 12.56
N GLU A 350 -25.08 7.99 12.86
CA GLU A 350 -25.94 7.74 14.01
C GLU A 350 -25.22 8.04 15.34
N LEU A 351 -23.95 7.64 15.48
CA LEU A 351 -23.13 7.98 16.65
C LEU A 351 -22.93 9.50 16.79
N TYR A 352 -22.73 10.21 15.68
CA TYR A 352 -22.60 11.66 15.69
C TYR A 352 -23.91 12.34 16.11
N LYS A 353 -25.05 11.89 15.57
CA LYS A 353 -26.38 12.34 15.97
C LYS A 353 -26.65 12.06 17.45
N GLN A 354 -26.26 10.89 17.95
CA GLN A 354 -26.35 10.57 19.38
C GLN A 354 -25.48 11.48 20.23
N LYS A 355 -24.23 11.74 19.82
CA LYS A 355 -23.32 12.65 20.52
C LYS A 355 -23.88 14.07 20.61
N MET A 356 -24.49 14.58 19.53
CA MET A 356 -25.12 15.89 19.55
C MET A 356 -26.33 15.94 20.48
N ARG A 357 -27.23 14.94 20.39
CA ARG A 357 -28.36 14.80 21.31
C ARG A 357 -27.90 14.73 22.78
N MET A 358 -26.85 13.98 23.07
CA MET A 358 -26.31 13.86 24.43
C MET A 358 -25.72 15.18 24.93
N ARG A 359 -25.11 15.97 24.04
CA ARG A 359 -24.62 17.32 24.37
C ARG A 359 -25.77 18.27 24.68
N GLU A 360 -26.85 18.24 23.90
CA GLU A 360 -28.07 19.03 24.16
C GLU A 360 -28.70 18.65 25.50
N ILE A 361 -28.88 17.36 25.76
CA ILE A 361 -29.39 16.84 27.04
C ILE A 361 -28.49 17.30 28.20
N SER A 362 -27.17 17.19 28.05
CA SER A 362 -26.22 17.67 29.07
C SER A 362 -26.41 19.16 29.35
N THR A 363 -26.51 20.00 28.31
CA THR A 363 -26.75 21.44 28.51
C THR A 363 -28.11 21.76 29.13
N ALA A 364 -29.15 20.99 28.82
CA ALA A 364 -30.46 21.14 29.42
C ALA A 364 -30.45 20.77 30.91
N LEU A 365 -29.77 19.68 31.29
CA LEU A 365 -29.60 19.27 32.68
C LEU A 365 -28.85 20.32 33.51
N THR A 366 -27.80 20.93 32.97
CA THR A 366 -27.08 22.01 33.67
C THR A 366 -28.00 23.20 33.95
N LYS A 367 -28.83 23.59 32.97
CA LYS A 367 -29.83 24.66 33.16
C LYS A 367 -30.88 24.31 34.21
N GLN A 368 -31.36 23.06 34.24
CA GLN A 368 -32.30 22.60 35.27
C GLN A 368 -31.66 22.59 36.66
N TYR A 369 -30.41 22.16 36.78
CA TYR A 369 -29.66 22.21 38.03
C TYR A 369 -29.52 23.64 38.55
N ASP A 370 -29.17 24.59 37.68
CA ASP A 370 -29.06 26.01 38.05
C ASP A 370 -30.42 26.59 38.47
N MET A 371 -31.51 26.23 37.79
CA MET A 371 -32.86 26.63 38.18
C MET A 371 -33.25 26.07 39.55
N MET A 372 -33.00 24.78 39.79
CA MET A 372 -33.28 24.13 41.08
C MET A 372 -32.47 24.75 42.21
N ARG A 373 -31.20 25.12 41.95
CA ARG A 373 -30.36 25.86 42.88
C ARG A 373 -30.93 27.24 43.19
N LEU A 374 -31.42 27.97 42.18
CA LEU A 374 -32.08 29.27 42.37
C LEU A 374 -33.39 29.14 43.16
N ILE A 375 -34.17 28.09 42.92
CA ILE A 375 -35.39 27.79 43.68
C ILE A 375 -35.04 27.55 45.14
N VAL A 376 -34.08 26.66 45.46
CA VAL A 376 -33.65 26.41 46.84
C VAL A 376 -33.12 27.68 47.51
N GLN A 377 -32.39 28.53 46.78
CA GLN A 377 -31.89 29.79 47.31
C GLN A 377 -33.01 30.81 47.62
N LYS A 378 -34.14 30.73 46.89
CA LYS A 378 -35.31 31.61 47.08
C LYS A 378 -36.42 30.99 47.91
N MET A 379 -36.33 29.69 48.19
CA MET A 379 -37.25 28.97 49.05
C MET A 379 -36.90 29.36 50.48
N GLU A 380 -37.72 30.22 51.07
CA GLU A 380 -37.67 30.52 52.50
C GLU A 380 -38.15 29.28 53.24
N ILE A 381 -37.22 28.36 53.53
CA ILE A 381 -37.49 27.23 54.41
C ILE A 381 -37.61 27.81 55.82
N GLN A 382 -38.83 28.16 56.22
CA GLN A 382 -39.17 28.33 57.61
C GLN A 382 -39.27 26.93 58.22
N THR A 383 -38.31 26.54 59.05
CA THR A 383 -38.50 25.40 59.93
C THR A 383 -39.57 25.76 60.95
N GLU A 384 -40.60 24.92 61.12
CA GLU A 384 -41.68 25.13 62.12
C GLU A 384 -41.14 25.33 63.55
N ASP A 385 -39.86 25.05 63.79
CA ASP A 385 -39.14 25.32 65.04
C ASP A 385 -38.88 26.82 65.32
N ASP A 386 -38.99 27.72 64.34
CA ASP A 386 -38.74 29.16 64.54
C ASP A 386 -39.98 29.95 65.03
N ASN A 387 -41.15 29.32 65.14
CA ASN A 387 -42.43 29.97 65.49
C ASN A 387 -42.85 29.80 66.97
N ARG A 388 -41.92 29.49 67.89
CA ARG A 388 -42.23 29.41 69.33
C ARG A 388 -41.91 30.69 70.10
N ASP A 389 -43.00 31.40 70.41
CA ASP A 389 -43.33 32.22 71.60
C ASP A 389 -42.54 33.50 71.92
N GLU A 390 -43.24 34.63 71.76
CA GLU A 390 -42.97 35.91 72.42
C GLU A 390 -43.53 35.87 73.86
N GLY A 391 -42.69 36.10 74.86
CA GLY A 391 -43.12 36.19 76.27
C GLY A 391 -42.05 36.71 77.23
N ASP A 392 -42.13 38.01 77.52
CA ASP A 392 -41.70 38.76 78.71
C ASP A 392 -40.23 38.76 79.24
N ASN A 393 -39.63 39.96 79.13
CA ASN A 393 -38.74 40.70 80.04
C ASN A 393 -37.63 39.99 80.85
N PHE A 394 -36.37 40.27 80.52
CA PHE A 394 -35.35 40.78 81.48
C PHE A 394 -34.14 41.41 80.76
N GLU A 395 -33.62 42.50 81.33
CA GLU A 395 -32.55 43.35 80.79
C GLU A 395 -31.14 42.70 80.72
N MET A 396 -30.43 43.12 79.66
CA MET A 396 -29.00 43.43 79.56
C MET A 396 -27.93 42.31 79.49
N ASN A 397 -27.25 42.33 78.33
CA ASN A 397 -25.84 42.09 78.03
C ASN A 397 -25.47 40.94 77.07
N ASN A 398 -24.91 41.39 75.95
CA ASN A 398 -23.78 40.85 75.19
C ASN A 398 -23.98 39.75 74.13
N ALA A 399 -23.29 40.05 73.03
CA ALA A 399 -22.69 39.17 72.02
C ALA A 399 -23.61 38.57 70.95
N CYS A 400 -23.57 39.24 69.79
CA CYS A 400 -23.83 38.67 68.48
C CYS A 400 -22.85 37.53 68.18
N GLU A 401 -23.34 36.30 68.01
CA GLU A 401 -22.61 35.25 67.27
C GLU A 401 -23.58 34.20 66.71
N LYS A 402 -24.08 34.40 65.48
CA LYS A 402 -24.69 33.32 64.67
C LYS A 402 -23.60 32.67 63.81
N VAL A 403 -23.03 31.59 64.32
CA VAL A 403 -22.15 30.68 63.58
C VAL A 403 -22.99 29.83 62.61
N SER A 404 -22.90 30.09 61.31
CA SER A 404 -23.49 29.23 60.28
C SER A 404 -22.55 28.05 59.95
N LYS A 405 -23.08 26.83 60.13
CA LYS A 405 -22.40 25.53 59.98
C LYS A 405 -22.09 25.10 58.53
N TRP A 406 -21.89 26.04 57.60
CA TRP A 406 -21.71 25.74 56.16
C TRP A 406 -20.36 26.23 55.58
N ALA A 407 -19.38 26.52 56.42
CA ALA A 407 -18.02 26.87 55.98
C ALA A 407 -17.21 25.74 55.29
N PRO A 408 -17.37 24.42 55.56
CA PRO A 408 -16.38 23.45 55.07
C PRO A 408 -16.56 23.08 53.58
N ALA A 409 -17.74 23.24 52.98
CA ALA A 409 -17.96 22.90 51.56
C ALA A 409 -17.37 23.94 50.60
N LYS A 410 -17.39 25.22 50.97
CA LYS A 410 -16.86 26.32 50.15
C LYS A 410 -15.33 26.29 50.09
N HIS A 411 -14.69 25.87 51.18
CA HIS A 411 -13.23 25.74 51.26
C HIS A 411 -12.69 24.60 50.39
N ASN A 412 -13.41 23.48 50.29
CA ASN A 412 -13.01 22.35 49.44
C ASN A 412 -13.17 22.65 47.93
N LEU A 413 -14.20 23.41 47.54
CA LEU A 413 -14.41 23.85 46.15
C LEU A 413 -13.38 24.88 45.69
N LEU A 414 -12.95 25.79 46.57
CA LEU A 414 -11.86 26.73 46.28
C LEU A 414 -10.51 26.00 46.18
N ARG A 415 -10.26 24.98 47.01
CA ARG A 415 -9.05 24.15 46.94
C ARG A 415 -8.98 23.33 45.65
N GLN A 416 -10.09 22.74 45.20
CA GLN A 416 -10.15 22.05 43.90
C GLN A 416 -9.92 22.99 42.72
N LYS A 417 -10.51 24.20 42.74
CA LYS A 417 -10.27 25.19 41.68
C LYS A 417 -8.83 25.69 41.65
N ALA A 418 -8.18 25.84 42.81
CA ALA A 418 -6.78 26.22 42.90
C ALA A 418 -5.84 25.12 42.37
N ILE A 419 -6.14 23.84 42.65
CA ILE A 419 -5.35 22.71 42.11
C ILE A 419 -5.50 22.61 40.59
N VAL A 420 -6.71 22.81 40.05
CA VAL A 420 -6.94 22.78 38.59
C VAL A 420 -6.29 23.98 37.89
N ALA A 421 -6.24 25.15 38.53
CA ALA A 421 -5.51 26.31 37.98
C ALA A 421 -4.00 26.05 37.95
N HIS A 422 -3.42 25.50 39.03
CA HIS A 422 -2.00 25.19 39.10
C HIS A 422 -1.58 24.10 38.08
N TRP A 423 -2.45 23.14 37.78
CA TRP A 423 -2.22 22.15 36.72
C TRP A 423 -2.29 22.73 35.31
N LYS A 424 -3.07 23.80 35.12
CA LYS A 424 -3.23 24.45 33.83
C LYS A 424 -2.04 25.35 33.50
N ASP A 425 -1.46 26.01 34.50
CA ASP A 425 -0.28 26.86 34.32
C ASP A 425 1.01 26.02 34.15
N SER A 426 1.10 24.82 34.75
CA SER A 426 2.22 23.90 34.54
C SER A 426 2.27 23.23 33.17
N MET A 427 1.18 23.29 32.40
CA MET A 427 1.11 22.75 31.03
C MET A 427 1.41 23.80 29.94
N THR A 428 1.63 25.05 30.32
CA THR A 428 1.89 26.15 29.38
C THR A 428 3.35 26.60 29.33
N ASP A 429 4.22 26.03 30.17
CA ASP A 429 5.66 26.37 30.26
C ASP A 429 6.60 25.21 29.83
N GLU A 430 6.11 24.26 29.02
CA GLU A 430 6.92 23.36 28.15
C GLU A 430 6.47 23.53 26.69
#